data_AF-A0A0D8JC52-F1
#
_entry.id   AF-A0A0D8JC52-F1
#
_cell.length_a   1.000
_cell.length_b   1.000
_cell.length_c   1.000
_cell.angle_alpha   90.00
_cell.angle_beta   90.00
_cell.angle_gamma   90.00
#
_symmetry.space_group_name_H-M   'P 1'
#
loop_
_entity.id
_entity.type
_entity.pdbx_description
1 polymer ?
#
loop_
_entity_poly.entity_id
_entity_poly.type
_entity_poly.pdbx_seq_one_letter_code
_entity_poly.pdbx_strand_id
1 'polypeptide(L)'
;MRKLLYIALFIVAMLACEDREPEPIIVPSWMKAQLAELEDSGNCYGCRVQRWTYNEEYFYHLYCDHWSCSNCEVYHNNGTLVEWGVTVDPVDFDSLKYRPTIVWECGDELE
;
A
#
# COMPACT_ATOMS: atom_id res chain seq x y z
N MET A 1 0.68 37.26 -30.05
CA MET A 1 1.69 36.44 -29.35
C MET A 1 1.22 35.87 -28.00
N ARG A 2 0.47 36.61 -27.16
CA ARG A 2 -0.04 36.11 -25.86
C ARG A 2 -0.88 34.82 -25.92
N LYS A 3 -1.63 34.60 -27.02
CA LYS A 3 -2.44 33.38 -27.22
C LYS A 3 -1.62 32.11 -27.42
N LEU A 4 -0.40 32.21 -27.98
CA LEU A 4 0.49 31.05 -28.20
C LEU A 4 1.09 30.54 -26.89
N LEU A 5 1.33 31.44 -25.92
CA LEU A 5 1.81 31.07 -24.58
C LEU A 5 0.83 30.17 -23.83
N TYR A 6 -0.48 30.46 -23.91
CA TYR A 6 -1.49 29.63 -23.26
C TYR A 6 -1.62 28.24 -23.89
N ILE A 7 -1.44 28.14 -25.21
CA ILE A 7 -1.46 26.85 -25.92
C ILE A 7 -0.24 26.00 -25.52
N ALA A 8 0.94 26.63 -25.43
CA ALA A 8 2.15 25.95 -24.98
C ALA A 8 2.02 25.46 -23.52
N LEU A 9 1.46 26.27 -22.63
CA LEU A 9 1.23 25.90 -21.23
C LEU A 9 0.26 24.70 -21.10
N PHE A 10 -0.78 24.67 -21.94
CA PHE A 10 -1.77 23.60 -21.95
C PHE A 10 -1.21 22.28 -22.49
N ILE A 11 -0.31 22.32 -23.47
CA ILE A 11 0.38 21.13 -23.99
C ILE A 11 1.33 20.55 -22.93
N VAL A 12 2.08 21.40 -22.22
CA VAL A 12 2.97 20.96 -21.12
C VAL A 12 2.15 20.33 -19.99
N ALA A 13 0.98 20.87 -19.66
CA ALA A 13 0.09 20.30 -18.66
C ALA A 13 -0.46 18.91 -19.08
N MET A 14 -0.72 18.69 -20.37
CA MET A 14 -1.15 17.38 -20.87
C MET A 14 -0.03 16.35 -20.92
N LEU A 15 1.21 16.76 -21.15
CA LEU A 15 2.38 15.87 -21.13
C LEU A 15 2.84 15.48 -19.72
N ALA A 16 2.40 16.20 -18.69
CA ALA A 16 2.72 15.88 -17.29
C ALA A 16 1.87 14.75 -16.69
N CYS A 17 0.80 14.32 -17.38
CA CYS A 17 0.14 13.04 -17.08
C CYS A 17 0.96 11.92 -17.72
N GLU A 18 2.05 11.56 -17.07
CA GLU A 18 2.75 10.31 -17.35
C GLU A 18 1.86 9.17 -16.83
N ASP A 19 1.36 8.34 -17.75
CA ASP A 19 0.72 7.08 -17.40
C ASP A 19 1.77 6.23 -16.69
N ARG A 20 1.83 6.32 -15.35
CA ARG A 20 2.61 5.38 -14.54
C ARG A 20 1.99 4.01 -14.80
N GLU A 21 2.75 3.12 -15.46
CA GLU A 21 2.39 1.71 -15.51
C GLU A 21 2.04 1.26 -14.09
N PRO A 22 0.92 0.56 -13.89
CA PRO A 22 0.53 0.13 -12.56
C PRO A 22 1.68 -0.72 -12.00
N GLU A 23 2.30 -0.24 -10.92
CA GLU A 23 3.36 -0.98 -10.27
C GLU A 23 2.87 -2.39 -9.94
N PRO A 24 3.67 -3.42 -10.23
CA PRO A 24 3.26 -4.79 -10.06
C PRO A 24 2.75 -5.01 -8.63
N ILE A 25 1.64 -5.72 -8.54
CA ILE A 25 1.02 -6.08 -7.27
C ILE A 25 1.71 -7.36 -6.84
N ILE A 26 2.83 -7.22 -6.14
CA ILE A 26 3.66 -8.33 -5.68
C ILE A 26 3.79 -8.31 -4.16
N VAL A 27 3.82 -9.49 -3.56
CA VAL A 27 4.13 -9.65 -2.14
C VAL A 27 5.58 -9.25 -1.92
N PRO A 28 5.87 -8.27 -1.04
CA PRO A 28 7.24 -7.88 -0.75
C PRO A 28 8.04 -9.06 -0.19
N SER A 29 9.30 -9.22 -0.64
CA SER A 29 10.15 -10.34 -0.25
C SER A 29 10.35 -10.45 1.27
N TRP A 30 10.37 -9.32 1.98
CA TRP A 30 10.50 -9.28 3.43
C TRP A 30 9.27 -9.82 4.17
N MET A 31 8.09 -9.84 3.55
CA MET A 31 6.86 -10.31 4.18
C MET A 31 6.61 -11.80 3.94
N LYS A 32 7.20 -12.38 2.89
CA LYS A 32 6.94 -13.77 2.47
C LYS A 32 7.13 -14.80 3.57
N ALA A 33 8.20 -14.68 4.37
CA ALA A 33 8.46 -15.61 5.48
C ALA A 33 7.35 -15.55 6.54
N GLN A 34 6.90 -14.35 6.90
CA GLN A 34 5.82 -14.15 7.86
C GLN A 34 4.48 -14.69 7.35
N LEU A 35 4.18 -14.51 6.06
CA LEU A 35 2.95 -15.04 5.47
C LEU A 35 2.99 -16.57 5.38
N ALA A 36 4.13 -17.16 4.99
CA ALA A 36 4.31 -18.61 4.98
C ALA A 36 4.12 -19.22 6.39
N GLU A 37 4.71 -18.59 7.42
CA GLU A 37 4.50 -19.02 8.82
C GLU A 37 3.03 -18.91 9.24
N LEU A 38 2.34 -17.87 8.80
CA LEU A 38 0.92 -17.67 9.07
C LEU A 38 0.06 -18.75 8.37
N GLU A 39 0.36 -19.10 7.14
CA GLU A 39 -0.29 -20.19 6.41
C GLU A 39 -0.04 -21.55 7.09
N ASP A 40 1.22 -21.85 7.43
CA ASP A 40 1.63 -23.08 8.11
C ASP A 40 0.98 -23.23 9.50
N SER A 41 0.63 -22.12 10.15
CA SER A 41 -0.07 -22.15 11.43
C SER A 41 -1.48 -22.74 11.36
N GLY A 42 -2.07 -22.85 10.16
CA GLY A 42 -3.44 -23.27 9.93
C GLY A 42 -4.51 -22.24 10.34
N ASN A 43 -4.10 -21.05 10.80
CA ASN A 43 -5.01 -19.99 11.26
C ASN A 43 -5.01 -18.76 10.34
N CYS A 44 -4.53 -18.87 9.09
CA CYS A 44 -4.54 -17.74 8.16
C CYS A 44 -5.93 -17.38 7.61
N TYR A 45 -6.97 -18.16 7.90
CA TYR A 45 -8.30 -17.91 7.32
C TYR A 45 -8.82 -16.51 7.66
N GLY A 46 -9.23 -15.77 6.63
CA GLY A 46 -9.66 -14.38 6.74
C GLY A 46 -8.52 -13.37 6.89
N CYS A 47 -7.26 -13.79 6.70
CA CYS A 47 -6.11 -12.92 6.62
C CYS A 47 -5.86 -12.42 5.19
N ARG A 48 -5.52 -11.14 5.07
CA ARG A 48 -5.17 -10.48 3.82
C ARG A 48 -4.10 -9.43 4.03
N VAL A 49 -3.28 -9.20 3.01
CA VAL A 49 -2.34 -8.08 2.92
C VAL A 49 -2.90 -7.07 1.94
N GLN A 50 -3.06 -5.84 2.41
CA GLN A 50 -3.50 -4.71 1.58
C GLN A 50 -2.39 -3.67 1.49
N ARG A 51 -2.03 -3.27 0.27
CA ARG A 51 -1.18 -2.12 0.00
C ARG A 51 -2.02 -0.86 -0.05
N TRP A 52 -1.60 0.16 0.69
CA TRP A 52 -2.15 1.50 0.71
C TRP A 52 -1.10 2.50 0.26
N THR A 53 -1.53 3.59 -0.37
CA THR A 53 -0.66 4.74 -0.63
C THR A 53 -0.96 5.85 0.37
N TYR A 54 0.07 6.41 0.99
CA TYR A 54 -0.01 7.55 1.90
C TYR A 54 1.26 8.39 1.76
N ASN A 55 1.14 9.71 1.61
CA ASN A 55 2.28 10.61 1.35
C ASN A 55 3.22 10.14 0.23
N GLU A 56 2.65 9.63 -0.86
CA GLU A 56 3.38 9.09 -2.02
C GLU A 56 4.24 7.83 -1.72
N GLU A 57 4.13 7.26 -0.53
CA GLU A 57 4.78 6.01 -0.12
C GLU A 57 3.77 4.86 0.02
N TYR A 58 4.26 3.63 -0.13
CA TYR A 58 3.45 2.43 0.11
C TYR A 58 3.53 1.94 1.54
N PHE A 59 2.38 1.50 2.03
CA PHE A 59 2.21 0.85 3.33
C PHE A 59 1.50 -0.47 3.14
N TYR A 60 1.93 -1.51 3.85
CA TYR A 60 1.36 -2.84 3.78
C TYR A 60 0.66 -3.15 5.09
N HIS A 61 -0.63 -3.44 5.00
CA HIS A 61 -1.48 -3.78 6.13
C HIS A 61 -1.81 -5.25 6.06
N LEU A 62 -1.20 -6.05 6.93
CA LEU A 62 -1.61 -7.43 7.16
C LEU A 62 -2.76 -7.39 8.18
N TYR A 63 -3.91 -7.94 7.82
CA TYR A 63 -5.07 -7.97 8.70
C TYR A 63 -5.78 -9.30 8.60
N CYS A 64 -6.17 -9.84 9.75
CA CYS A 64 -7.07 -10.99 9.82
C CYS A 64 -8.38 -10.58 10.46
N ASP A 65 -9.52 -10.99 9.88
CA ASP A 65 -10.86 -10.60 10.35
C ASP A 65 -11.14 -11.01 11.82
N HIS A 66 -10.38 -11.98 12.35
CA HIS A 66 -10.48 -12.46 13.72
C HIS A 66 -9.53 -11.76 14.71
N TRP A 67 -8.66 -10.85 14.26
CA TRP A 67 -7.77 -10.09 15.14
C TRP A 67 -8.51 -8.93 15.80
N SER A 68 -8.27 -8.76 17.10
CA SER A 68 -8.86 -7.65 17.88
C SER A 68 -8.25 -6.27 17.59
N CYS A 69 -7.21 -6.21 16.75
CA CYS A 69 -6.52 -4.98 16.41
C CYS A 69 -6.56 -4.69 14.91
N SER A 70 -7.13 -3.54 14.54
CA SER A 70 -7.35 -3.19 13.14
C SER A 70 -6.16 -2.54 12.45
N ASN A 71 -5.13 -2.10 13.17
CA ASN A 71 -3.98 -1.37 12.63
C ASN A 71 -2.66 -1.78 13.32
N CYS A 72 -2.59 -2.97 13.93
CA CYS A 72 -1.37 -3.41 14.63
C CYS A 72 -0.27 -3.84 13.66
N GLU A 73 -0.66 -4.40 12.52
CA GLU A 73 0.25 -5.04 11.57
C GLU A 73 0.30 -4.20 10.28
N VAL A 74 0.72 -2.93 10.45
CA VAL A 74 0.92 -1.99 9.36
C VAL A 74 2.41 -1.68 9.24
N TYR A 75 2.93 -1.84 8.03
CA TYR A 75 4.35 -1.79 7.73
C TYR A 75 4.63 -0.73 6.68
N HIS A 76 5.76 -0.04 6.83
CA HIS A 76 6.35 0.77 5.78
C HIS A 76 6.83 -0.13 4.61
N ASN A 77 7.07 0.45 3.43
CA ASN A 77 7.54 -0.28 2.26
C ASN A 77 8.84 -1.08 2.48
N ASN A 78 9.68 -0.65 3.41
CA ASN A 78 10.93 -1.31 3.78
C ASN A 78 10.75 -2.49 4.77
N GLY A 79 9.52 -2.79 5.19
CA GLY A 79 9.20 -3.86 6.14
C GLY A 79 9.33 -3.46 7.62
N THR A 80 9.62 -2.18 7.94
CA THR A 80 9.57 -1.73 9.34
C THR A 80 8.12 -1.49 9.77
N LEU A 81 7.77 -1.94 10.96
CA LEU A 81 6.45 -1.70 11.55
C LEU A 81 6.22 -0.20 11.76
N VAL A 82 5.01 0.28 11.51
CA VAL A 82 4.62 1.67 11.77
C VAL A 82 4.54 1.92 13.28
N GLU A 83 5.17 2.99 13.74
CA GLU A 83 5.05 3.49 15.11
C GLU A 83 4.04 4.65 15.15
N TRP A 84 2.78 4.33 15.46
CA TRP A 84 1.70 5.31 15.51
C TRP A 84 1.97 6.44 16.51
N GLY A 85 1.85 7.68 16.05
CA GLY A 85 2.13 8.89 16.82
C GLY A 85 3.61 9.26 16.93
N VAL A 86 4.52 8.45 16.38
CA VAL A 86 5.96 8.73 16.31
C VAL A 86 6.40 8.94 14.87
N THR A 87 6.22 7.93 14.01
CA THR A 87 6.59 8.01 12.59
C THR A 87 5.43 8.43 11.70
N VAL A 88 4.19 8.09 12.10
CA VAL A 88 2.97 8.37 11.34
C VAL A 88 1.86 8.82 12.27
N ASP A 89 1.20 9.94 11.95
CA ASP A 89 -0.03 10.33 12.65
C ASP A 89 -1.19 9.41 12.22
N PRO A 90 -1.87 8.75 13.18
CA PRO A 90 -2.90 7.77 12.86
C PRO A 90 -4.17 8.38 12.27
N VAL A 91 -4.52 9.62 12.65
CA VAL A 91 -5.72 10.31 12.14
C VAL A 91 -5.49 10.77 10.71
N ASP A 92 -4.31 11.32 10.43
CA ASP A 92 -3.94 11.72 9.08
C ASP A 92 -3.82 10.51 8.16
N PHE A 93 -3.18 9.43 8.62
CA PHE A 93 -3.06 8.19 7.84
C PHE A 93 -4.43 7.63 7.47
N ASP A 94 -5.34 7.50 8.43
CA ASP A 94 -6.64 6.90 8.16
C ASP A 94 -7.51 7.75 7.22
N SER A 95 -7.40 9.07 7.32
CA SER A 95 -8.18 10.01 6.49
C SER A 95 -7.60 10.25 5.09
N LEU A 96 -6.29 10.09 4.92
CA LEU A 96 -5.59 10.45 3.68
C LEU A 96 -5.04 9.24 2.90
N LYS A 97 -4.98 8.04 3.49
CA LYS A 97 -4.57 6.84 2.74
C LYS A 97 -5.56 6.55 1.60
N TYR A 98 -5.06 6.04 0.48
CA TYR A 98 -5.87 5.80 -0.71
C TYR A 98 -5.36 4.61 -1.53
N ARG A 99 -6.14 4.24 -2.57
CA ARG A 99 -5.86 3.14 -3.50
C ARG A 99 -5.55 1.79 -2.82
N PRO A 100 -6.47 1.24 -2.01
CA PRO A 100 -6.28 -0.09 -1.47
C PRO A 100 -6.13 -1.10 -2.60
N THR A 101 -5.09 -1.91 -2.50
CA THR A 101 -4.86 -3.03 -3.40
C THR A 101 -4.62 -4.27 -2.58
N ILE A 102 -5.39 -5.33 -2.78
CA ILE A 102 -5.11 -6.63 -2.17
C ILE A 102 -3.87 -7.19 -2.86
N VAL A 103 -2.86 -7.53 -2.06
CA VAL A 103 -1.58 -8.07 -2.54
C VAL A 103 -1.49 -9.57 -2.30
N TRP A 104 -2.21 -10.05 -1.30
CA TRP A 104 -2.29 -11.47 -0.94
C TRP A 104 -3.51 -11.70 -0.03
N GLU A 105 -4.15 -12.83 -0.19
CA GLU A 105 -5.09 -13.43 0.75
C GLU A 105 -4.62 -14.83 1.12
N CYS A 106 -4.97 -15.32 2.31
CA CYS A 106 -4.62 -16.68 2.75
C CYS A 106 -5.00 -17.73 1.69
N GLY A 107 -3.99 -18.50 1.24
CA GLY A 107 -4.13 -19.49 0.18
C GLY A 107 -3.69 -19.02 -1.21
N ASP A 108 -3.37 -17.73 -1.38
CA ASP A 108 -2.72 -17.22 -2.59
C ASP A 108 -1.25 -17.66 -2.66
N GLU A 109 -0.73 -17.83 -3.87
CA GLU A 109 0.69 -18.13 -4.09
C GLU A 109 1.57 -16.93 -3.71
N LEU A 110 2.65 -17.19 -2.97
CA LEU A 110 3.64 -16.18 -2.55
C LEU A 110 4.69 -15.91 -3.65
N GLU A 111 4.25 -15.53 -4.85
CA GLU A 111 5.11 -15.20 -6.00
C GLU A 111 5.96 -13.93 -5.82
#